data_AF-A0A9E0UG00-F1
#
_entry.id   AF-A0A9E0UG00-F1
#
_cell.length_a   1.000
_cell.length_b   1.000
_cell.length_c   1.000
_cell.angle_alpha   90.00
_cell.angle_beta   90.00
_cell.angle_gamma   90.00
#
_symmetry.space_group_name_H-M   'P 1'
#
loop_
_entity.id
_entity.type
_entity.pdbx_description
1 polymer ?
#
loop_
_entity_poly.entity_id
_entity_poly.type
_entity_poly.pdbx_seq_one_letter_code
_entity_poly.pdbx_strand_id
1 'polypeptide(L)'
;MRVRDKEKKSAGILLATADAVVLVLSFLVAAALMLSYLAPHVDPRRAAWFAFLGLAAPFLYVADVVLALYWTMRWRPVALLLLFAALLGLGHVSKFFRPELSRRYEQPRETGTLRVLSYNVEGFFGKDSLGKRENQMQRIVRFIAETDPDIFCLQEFEYNRVNTLDSLESALGEWKYRALFLDSTADRRHGRGLALFSKYRVIPRGGIRYPGSTNSSMWADVIVHRDTVRVYNNHMQSTQISEDDKQFLGAMAAVPDSARDDRAKGIVRKLVRNFRVRATQADSVAGFIHDGTPRVIVCGDFNDTPMSYTYRRLRGDLTDAFARKGRGMIYTYRGFLGVFRIDYLFHSDDFETVDYDSEQPLWSDHNPVIVDLKLRR
;
A
#
# COMPACT_ATOMS: atom_id res chain seq x y z
N MET A 1 -51.60 -33.21 6.62
CA MET A 1 -50.47 -33.70 7.44
C MET A 1 -49.27 -34.17 6.59
N ARG A 2 -49.45 -35.06 5.60
CA ARG A 2 -48.36 -35.57 4.72
C ARG A 2 -47.58 -34.52 3.90
N VAL A 3 -48.19 -33.39 3.52
CA VAL A 3 -47.52 -32.34 2.71
C VAL A 3 -46.49 -31.55 3.56
N ARG A 4 -46.88 -31.16 4.77
CA ARG A 4 -45.99 -30.46 5.74
C ARG A 4 -44.78 -31.30 6.15
N ASP A 5 -44.91 -32.63 6.24
CA ASP A 5 -43.77 -33.52 6.55
C ASP A 5 -42.81 -33.69 5.36
N LYS A 6 -43.33 -33.71 4.12
CA LYS A 6 -42.49 -33.71 2.91
C LYS A 6 -41.72 -32.40 2.75
N GLU A 7 -42.35 -31.27 3.02
CA GLU A 7 -41.70 -29.95 2.98
C GLU A 7 -40.62 -29.82 4.05
N LYS A 8 -40.87 -30.27 5.29
CA LYS A 8 -39.85 -30.30 6.36
C LYS A 8 -38.67 -31.22 6.03
N LYS A 9 -38.92 -32.40 5.44
CA LYS A 9 -37.85 -33.31 4.99
C LYS A 9 -37.03 -32.70 3.86
N SER A 10 -37.68 -32.07 2.88
CA SER A 10 -37.02 -31.39 1.76
C SER A 10 -36.15 -30.23 2.26
N ALA A 11 -36.68 -29.40 3.18
CA ALA A 11 -35.94 -28.31 3.80
C ALA A 11 -34.73 -28.80 4.62
N GLY A 12 -34.86 -29.92 5.35
CA GLY A 12 -33.75 -30.54 6.09
C GLY A 12 -32.64 -31.08 5.19
N ILE A 13 -32.99 -31.68 4.04
CA ILE A 13 -32.01 -32.17 3.06
C ILE A 13 -31.29 -30.99 2.37
N LEU A 14 -32.03 -29.95 1.98
CA LEU A 14 -31.45 -28.72 1.42
C LEU A 14 -30.46 -28.05 2.38
N LEU A 15 -30.82 -27.97 3.66
CA LEU A 15 -29.95 -27.41 4.70
C LEU A 15 -28.69 -28.28 4.89
N ALA A 16 -28.82 -29.61 4.93
CA ALA A 16 -27.68 -30.51 5.08
C ALA A 16 -26.71 -30.44 3.89
N THR A 17 -27.24 -30.34 2.67
CA THR A 17 -26.43 -30.17 1.46
C THR A 17 -25.72 -28.81 1.45
N ALA A 18 -26.41 -27.74 1.86
CA ALA A 18 -25.81 -26.41 2.00
C ALA A 18 -24.68 -26.41 3.05
N ASP A 19 -24.92 -27.00 4.22
CA ASP A 19 -23.92 -27.16 5.28
C ASP A 19 -22.69 -27.94 4.76
N ALA A 20 -22.88 -29.00 3.96
CA ALA A 20 -21.78 -29.78 3.38
C ALA A 20 -20.94 -28.94 2.39
N VAL A 21 -21.57 -28.11 1.56
CA VAL A 21 -20.87 -27.20 0.64
C VAL A 21 -20.09 -26.14 1.43
N VAL A 22 -20.72 -25.52 2.43
CA VAL A 22 -20.07 -24.52 3.29
C VAL A 22 -18.90 -25.15 4.06
N LEU A 23 -19.01 -26.43 4.42
CA LEU A 23 -17.95 -27.14 5.13
C LEU A 23 -16.71 -27.28 4.26
N VAL A 24 -16.88 -27.74 3.02
CA VAL A 24 -15.78 -27.83 2.05
C VAL A 24 -15.17 -26.44 1.80
N LEU A 25 -16.00 -25.41 1.60
CA LEU A 25 -15.55 -24.04 1.44
C LEU A 25 -14.72 -23.57 2.65
N SER A 26 -15.12 -23.94 3.86
CA SER A 26 -14.42 -23.56 5.10
C SER A 26 -13.01 -24.14 5.15
N PHE A 27 -12.83 -25.41 4.79
CA PHE A 27 -11.49 -26.00 4.70
C PHE A 27 -10.64 -25.34 3.62
N LEU A 28 -11.22 -25.02 2.46
CA LEU A 28 -10.50 -24.34 1.38
C LEU A 28 -10.07 -22.92 1.78
N VAL A 29 -10.96 -22.14 2.40
CA VAL A 29 -10.66 -20.79 2.89
C VAL A 29 -9.59 -20.83 3.97
N ALA A 30 -9.71 -21.71 4.96
CA ALA A 30 -8.72 -21.87 6.02
C ALA A 30 -7.34 -22.26 5.44
N ALA A 31 -7.29 -23.22 4.51
CA ALA A 31 -6.05 -23.63 3.87
C ALA A 31 -5.43 -22.48 3.05
N ALA A 32 -6.23 -21.76 2.26
CA ALA A 32 -5.76 -20.61 1.49
C ALA A 32 -5.26 -19.48 2.38
N LEU A 33 -5.95 -19.20 3.49
CA LEU A 33 -5.56 -18.21 4.48
C LEU A 33 -4.21 -18.58 5.13
N MET A 34 -4.06 -19.83 5.56
CA MET A 34 -2.81 -20.33 6.13
C MET A 34 -1.63 -20.24 5.15
N LEU A 35 -1.86 -20.57 3.87
CA LEU A 35 -0.86 -20.38 2.82
C LEU A 35 -0.57 -18.89 2.57
N SER A 36 -1.56 -18.00 2.68
CA SER A 36 -1.36 -16.55 2.53
C SER A 36 -0.42 -15.97 3.57
N TYR A 37 -0.35 -16.55 4.78
CA TYR A 37 0.62 -16.13 5.80
C TYR A 37 2.08 -16.41 5.42
N LEU A 38 2.30 -17.38 4.53
CA LEU A 38 3.62 -17.66 3.97
C LEU A 38 3.97 -16.72 2.80
N ALA A 39 3.00 -16.04 2.19
CA ALA A 39 3.20 -15.20 1.01
C ALA A 39 4.32 -14.15 1.16
N PRO A 40 4.46 -13.42 2.28
CA PRO A 40 5.56 -12.48 2.47
C PRO A 40 6.94 -13.14 2.45
N HIS A 41 7.03 -14.44 2.76
CA HIS A 41 8.30 -15.17 2.87
C HIS A 41 8.72 -15.84 1.56
N VAL A 42 7.81 -15.94 0.58
CA VAL A 42 8.06 -16.66 -0.66
C VAL A 42 8.37 -15.68 -1.78
N ASP A 43 9.57 -15.79 -2.33
CA ASP A 43 10.02 -15.00 -3.48
C ASP A 43 9.12 -15.25 -4.71
N PRO A 44 8.44 -14.22 -5.25
CA PRO A 44 7.59 -14.33 -6.44
C PRO A 44 8.31 -14.84 -7.70
N ARG A 45 9.64 -14.71 -7.76
CA ARG A 45 10.47 -15.29 -8.84
C ARG A 45 10.49 -16.81 -8.81
N ARG A 46 10.38 -17.40 -7.61
CA ARG A 46 10.29 -18.86 -7.42
C ARG A 46 8.84 -19.35 -7.51
N ALA A 47 7.91 -18.68 -6.83
CA ALA A 47 6.51 -19.09 -6.79
C ALA A 47 5.55 -17.89 -6.73
N ALA A 48 5.20 -17.34 -7.89
CA ALA A 48 4.35 -16.15 -8.00
C ALA A 48 2.90 -16.34 -7.50
N TRP A 49 2.41 -17.58 -7.41
CA TRP A 49 1.05 -17.84 -6.91
C TRP A 49 0.86 -17.42 -5.45
N PHE A 50 1.93 -17.42 -4.64
CA PHE A 50 1.89 -16.88 -3.28
C PHE A 50 1.62 -15.37 -3.28
N ALA A 51 2.07 -14.61 -4.27
CA ALA A 51 1.77 -13.18 -4.37
C ALA A 51 0.26 -12.93 -4.54
N PHE A 52 -0.44 -13.80 -5.27
CA PHE A 52 -1.91 -13.73 -5.36
C PHE A 52 -2.59 -14.07 -4.03
N LEU A 53 -2.07 -15.04 -3.27
CA LEU A 53 -2.58 -15.31 -1.92
C LEU A 53 -2.34 -14.14 -0.97
N GLY A 54 -1.18 -13.50 -1.03
CA GLY A 54 -0.89 -12.29 -0.25
C GLY A 54 -1.82 -11.13 -0.62
N LEU A 55 -2.13 -10.96 -1.91
CA LEU A 55 -3.12 -9.99 -2.39
C LEU A 55 -4.55 -10.33 -1.87
N ALA A 56 -4.91 -11.61 -1.84
CA ALA A 56 -6.22 -12.09 -1.39
C ALA A 56 -6.35 -12.18 0.14
N ALA A 57 -5.24 -12.15 0.88
CA ALA A 57 -5.17 -12.38 2.33
C ALA A 57 -6.20 -11.62 3.17
N PRO A 58 -6.43 -10.29 3.02
CA PRO A 58 -7.43 -9.59 3.81
C PRO A 58 -8.86 -10.12 3.56
N PHE A 59 -9.18 -10.47 2.31
CA PHE A 59 -10.50 -11.04 1.96
C PHE A 59 -10.66 -12.47 2.48
N LEU A 60 -9.60 -13.28 2.40
CA LEU A 60 -9.57 -14.62 2.98
C LEU A 60 -9.77 -14.59 4.50
N TYR A 61 -9.13 -13.64 5.19
CA TYR A 61 -9.28 -13.46 6.64
C TYR A 61 -10.72 -13.09 7.02
N VAL A 62 -11.34 -12.15 6.31
CA VAL A 62 -12.75 -11.78 6.54
C VAL A 62 -13.69 -12.96 6.26
N ALA A 63 -13.49 -13.67 5.15
CA ALA A 63 -14.27 -14.85 4.81
C ALA A 63 -14.15 -15.95 5.89
N ASP A 64 -12.94 -16.19 6.38
CA ASP A 64 -12.65 -17.15 7.45
C ASP A 64 -13.39 -16.79 8.74
N VAL A 65 -13.33 -15.52 9.17
CA VAL A 65 -14.08 -15.04 10.35
C VAL A 65 -15.59 -15.18 10.18
N VAL A 66 -16.14 -14.84 9.01
CA VAL A 66 -17.58 -15.01 8.72
C VAL A 66 -17.99 -16.48 8.80
N LEU A 67 -17.19 -17.38 8.22
CA LEU A 67 -17.42 -18.82 8.30
C LEU A 67 -17.28 -19.35 9.74
N ALA A 68 -16.34 -18.83 10.52
CA ALA A 68 -16.17 -19.17 11.92
C ALA A 68 -17.42 -18.81 12.74
N LEU A 69 -17.98 -17.61 12.51
CA LEU A 69 -19.22 -17.16 13.12
C LEU A 69 -20.41 -18.05 12.72
N TYR A 70 -20.54 -18.37 11.43
CA TYR A 70 -21.57 -19.27 10.93
C TYR A 70 -21.52 -20.65 11.63
N TRP A 71 -20.34 -21.27 11.73
CA TRP A 71 -20.20 -22.58 12.38
C TRP A 71 -20.35 -22.53 13.89
N THR A 72 -19.99 -21.41 14.53
CA THR A 72 -20.23 -21.18 15.96
C THR A 72 -21.72 -21.15 16.25
N MET A 73 -22.51 -20.44 15.44
CA MET A 73 -23.98 -20.42 15.56
C MET A 73 -24.61 -21.79 15.32
N ARG A 74 -23.98 -22.63 14.49
CA ARG A 74 -24.39 -24.01 14.22
C ARG A 74 -23.82 -25.03 15.22
N TRP A 75 -23.07 -24.59 16.23
CA TRP A 75 -22.43 -25.43 17.25
C TRP A 75 -21.56 -26.55 16.67
N ARG A 76 -20.86 -26.28 15.56
CA ARG A 76 -19.97 -27.26 14.90
C ARG A 76 -18.50 -27.00 15.27
N PRO A 77 -17.71 -28.05 15.55
CA PRO A 77 -16.32 -27.91 15.99
C PRO A 77 -15.39 -27.33 14.92
N VAL A 78 -15.80 -27.34 13.65
CA VAL A 78 -15.08 -26.70 12.52
C VAL A 78 -14.81 -25.21 12.79
N ALA A 79 -15.67 -24.56 13.59
CA ALA A 79 -15.44 -23.20 14.05
C ALA A 79 -14.08 -23.04 14.77
N LEU A 80 -13.65 -24.03 15.55
CA LEU A 80 -12.37 -23.98 16.27
C LEU A 80 -11.17 -23.95 15.33
N LEU A 81 -11.23 -24.66 14.20
CA LEU A 81 -10.19 -24.64 13.16
C LEU A 81 -10.07 -23.27 12.51
N LEU A 82 -11.21 -22.65 12.17
CA LEU A 82 -11.25 -21.32 11.57
C LEU A 82 -10.76 -20.27 12.58
N LEU A 83 -11.24 -20.32 13.82
CA LEU A 83 -10.76 -19.44 14.89
C LEU A 83 -9.25 -19.58 15.13
N PHE A 84 -8.71 -20.80 15.04
CA PHE A 84 -7.26 -21.01 15.12
C PHE A 84 -6.52 -20.39 13.94
N ALA A 85 -7.00 -20.56 12.70
CA ALA A 85 -6.42 -19.93 11.52
C ALA A 85 -6.46 -18.39 11.59
N ALA A 86 -7.56 -17.82 12.06
CA ALA A 86 -7.68 -16.39 12.32
C ALA A 86 -6.72 -15.92 13.43
N LEU A 87 -6.60 -16.66 14.54
CA LEU A 87 -5.72 -16.32 15.66
C LEU A 87 -4.24 -16.22 15.22
N LEU A 88 -3.78 -17.15 14.37
CA LEU A 88 -2.42 -17.10 13.81
C LEU A 88 -2.18 -15.85 12.95
N GLY A 89 -3.22 -15.35 12.28
CA GLY A 89 -3.16 -14.12 11.48
C GLY A 89 -3.33 -12.83 12.26
N LEU A 90 -3.65 -12.88 13.57
CA LEU A 90 -4.03 -11.70 14.34
C LEU A 90 -2.95 -10.60 14.33
N GLY A 91 -1.67 -11.00 14.35
CA GLY A 91 -0.54 -10.06 14.22
C GLY A 91 -0.51 -9.31 12.88
N HIS A 92 -1.03 -9.92 11.81
CA HIS A 92 -1.11 -9.32 10.47
C HIS A 92 -2.27 -8.34 10.34
N VAL A 93 -3.35 -8.49 11.13
CA VAL A 93 -4.52 -7.59 11.08
C VAL A 93 -4.13 -6.14 11.31
N SER A 94 -3.20 -5.89 12.24
CA SER A 94 -2.71 -4.54 12.56
C SER A 94 -2.08 -3.79 11.37
N LYS A 95 -1.72 -4.50 10.30
CA LYS A 95 -1.20 -3.92 9.06
C LYS A 95 -2.31 -3.40 8.13
N PHE A 96 -3.55 -3.78 8.36
CA PHE A 96 -4.71 -3.42 7.53
C PHE A 96 -5.73 -2.60 8.31
N PHE A 97 -5.91 -2.93 9.59
CA PHE A 97 -6.95 -2.37 10.42
C PHE A 97 -6.44 -2.11 11.84
N ARG A 98 -6.75 -0.92 12.35
CA ARG A 98 -6.47 -0.51 13.73
C ARG A 98 -7.75 0.06 14.33
N PRO A 99 -8.38 -0.60 15.32
CA PRO A 99 -9.65 -0.14 15.87
C PRO A 99 -9.51 1.21 16.57
N GLU A 100 -10.45 2.11 16.29
CA GLU A 100 -10.57 3.39 16.97
C GLU A 100 -11.32 3.21 18.29
N LEU A 101 -10.58 2.84 19.34
CA LEU A 101 -11.15 2.59 20.68
C LEU A 101 -11.44 3.89 21.46
N SER A 102 -10.96 5.04 20.99
CA SER A 102 -11.13 6.34 21.64
C SER A 102 -11.34 7.44 20.61
N ARG A 103 -12.28 8.36 20.87
CA ARG A 103 -12.42 9.59 20.07
C ARG A 103 -11.20 10.47 20.31
N ARG A 104 -10.43 10.73 19.26
CA ARG A 104 -9.39 11.76 19.26
C ARG A 104 -10.01 13.05 18.70
N TYR A 105 -9.98 14.10 19.49
CA TYR A 105 -10.17 15.46 19.00
C TYR A 105 -8.90 15.88 18.25
N GLU A 106 -9.02 16.80 17.28
CA GLU A 106 -7.84 17.44 16.68
C GLU A 106 -6.96 17.99 17.81
N GLN A 107 -5.77 17.42 17.94
CA GLN A 107 -4.78 17.88 18.89
C GLN A 107 -3.71 18.63 18.10
N PRO A 108 -3.22 19.76 18.62
CA PRO A 108 -2.06 20.41 18.04
C PRO A 108 -0.91 19.41 17.92
N ARG A 109 -0.15 19.54 16.84
CA ARG A 109 1.05 18.74 16.62
C ARG A 109 1.96 18.78 17.85
N GLU A 110 2.38 17.61 18.33
CA GLU A 110 3.24 17.53 19.51
C GLU A 110 4.60 18.20 19.22
N THR A 111 5.04 19.06 20.12
CA THR A 111 6.32 19.78 20.00
C THR A 111 7.51 18.82 19.95
N GLY A 112 8.46 19.08 19.04
CA GLY A 112 9.65 18.24 18.88
C GLY A 112 9.42 16.96 18.08
N THR A 113 8.26 16.83 17.43
CA THR A 113 8.05 15.82 16.38
C THR A 113 8.64 16.28 15.05
N LEU A 114 9.04 15.32 14.22
CA LEU A 114 9.41 15.46 12.82
C LEU A 114 8.24 14.93 11.97
N ARG A 115 7.59 15.80 11.21
CA ARG A 115 6.50 15.42 10.31
C ARG A 115 7.04 15.03 8.96
N VAL A 116 6.73 13.82 8.52
CA VAL A 116 7.15 13.29 7.24
C VAL A 116 5.92 12.95 6.39
N LEU A 117 5.91 13.47 5.17
CA LEU A 117 4.85 13.21 4.18
C LEU A 117 5.42 12.39 3.02
N SER A 118 4.70 11.35 2.59
CA SER A 118 4.97 10.65 1.34
C SER A 118 3.75 10.69 0.46
N TYR A 119 3.91 11.05 -0.81
CA TYR A 119 2.78 11.18 -1.71
C TYR A 119 3.14 10.90 -3.17
N ASN A 120 2.50 9.90 -3.79
CA ASN A 120 2.49 9.76 -5.24
C ASN A 120 1.55 10.83 -5.81
N VAL A 121 2.10 11.77 -6.58
CA VAL A 121 1.35 12.94 -7.08
C VAL A 121 0.84 12.76 -8.51
N GLU A 122 1.07 11.59 -9.12
CA GLU A 122 0.55 11.26 -10.46
C GLU A 122 0.89 12.33 -11.54
N GLY A 123 2.13 12.84 -11.52
CA GLY A 123 2.57 13.92 -12.41
C GLY A 123 1.90 15.27 -12.15
N PHE A 124 1.25 15.43 -10.99
CA PHE A 124 0.36 16.53 -10.63
C PHE A 124 -0.92 16.62 -11.48
N PHE A 125 -1.37 15.51 -12.06
CA PHE A 125 -2.64 15.47 -12.75
C PHE A 125 -3.57 14.47 -12.07
N GLY A 126 -4.78 14.92 -11.75
CA GLY A 126 -5.81 14.12 -11.10
C GLY A 126 -7.17 14.32 -11.76
N LYS A 127 -8.24 13.93 -11.08
CA LYS A 127 -9.61 14.17 -11.55
C LYS A 127 -10.22 15.38 -10.83
N ASP A 128 -10.91 16.24 -11.56
CA ASP A 128 -11.74 17.30 -10.99
C ASP A 128 -13.02 16.73 -10.35
N SER A 129 -13.88 17.59 -9.80
CA SER A 129 -15.16 17.18 -9.19
C SER A 129 -16.14 16.55 -10.17
N LEU A 130 -15.92 16.69 -11.48
CA LEU A 130 -16.71 16.10 -12.57
C LEU A 130 -16.03 14.86 -13.17
N GLY A 131 -14.89 14.42 -12.62
CA GLY A 131 -14.14 13.25 -13.08
C GLY A 131 -13.21 13.49 -14.28
N LYS A 132 -13.03 14.74 -14.72
CA LYS A 132 -12.16 15.09 -15.87
C LYS A 132 -10.71 15.27 -15.42
N ARG A 133 -9.77 14.94 -16.31
CA ARG A 133 -8.33 15.12 -16.05
C ARG A 133 -8.01 16.61 -15.94
N GLU A 134 -7.45 17.03 -14.82
CA GLU A 134 -7.12 18.42 -14.51
C GLU A 134 -5.73 18.49 -13.86
N ASN A 135 -5.01 19.59 -14.08
CA ASN A 135 -3.75 19.89 -13.39
C ASN A 135 -4.05 20.28 -11.94
N GLN A 136 -3.51 19.51 -10.99
CA GLN A 136 -3.77 19.65 -9.56
C GLN A 136 -2.60 20.25 -8.78
N MET A 137 -1.55 20.70 -9.47
CA MET A 137 -0.32 21.20 -8.84
C MET A 137 -0.57 22.21 -7.72
N GLN A 138 -1.40 23.24 -7.97
CA GLN A 138 -1.68 24.27 -6.98
C GLN A 138 -2.40 23.73 -5.73
N ARG A 139 -3.28 22.75 -5.89
CA ARG A 139 -4.00 22.14 -4.77
C ARG A 139 -3.08 21.26 -3.94
N ILE A 140 -2.23 20.47 -4.60
CA ILE A 140 -1.24 19.62 -3.95
C ILE A 140 -0.22 20.48 -3.19
N VAL A 141 0.30 21.55 -3.79
CA VAL A 141 1.21 22.48 -3.12
C VAL A 141 0.55 23.15 -1.92
N ARG A 142 -0.70 23.63 -2.06
CA ARG A 142 -1.44 24.22 -0.94
C ARG A 142 -1.62 23.21 0.19
N PHE A 143 -2.00 21.99 -0.12
CA PHE A 143 -2.13 20.92 0.85
C PHE A 143 -0.83 20.61 1.58
N ILE A 144 0.30 20.55 0.86
CA ILE A 144 1.62 20.39 1.49
C ILE A 144 1.89 21.57 2.42
N ALA A 145 1.57 22.80 2.01
CA ALA A 145 1.74 23.98 2.84
C ALA A 145 0.87 23.95 4.11
N GLU A 146 -0.40 23.56 4.00
CA GLU A 146 -1.33 23.43 5.12
C GLU A 146 -0.95 22.27 6.07
N THR A 147 -0.44 21.16 5.52
CA THR A 147 0.04 20.01 6.30
C THR A 147 1.33 20.33 7.07
N ASP A 148 2.11 21.28 6.55
CA ASP A 148 3.37 21.76 7.13
C ASP A 148 4.40 20.66 7.48
N PRO A 149 4.75 19.73 6.56
CA PRO A 149 5.73 18.69 6.85
C PRO A 149 7.14 19.28 7.02
N ASP A 150 8.02 18.57 7.72
CA ASP A 150 9.45 18.92 7.78
C ASP A 150 10.22 18.36 6.59
N ILE A 151 9.81 17.16 6.16
CA ILE A 151 10.38 16.40 5.05
C ILE A 151 9.21 15.84 4.27
N PHE A 152 9.26 15.94 2.94
CA PHE A 152 8.31 15.21 2.13
C PHE A 152 8.93 14.57 0.89
N CYS A 153 8.38 13.42 0.54
CA CYS A 153 8.83 12.56 -0.54
C CYS A 153 7.71 12.43 -1.58
N LEU A 154 7.99 12.84 -2.82
CA LEU A 154 7.04 12.72 -3.92
C LEU A 154 7.44 11.58 -4.86
N GLN A 155 6.46 10.77 -5.23
CA GLN A 155 6.55 9.78 -6.32
C GLN A 155 5.79 10.31 -7.53
N GLU A 156 6.18 9.89 -8.73
CA GLU A 156 5.68 10.44 -10.00
C GLU A 156 5.75 11.97 -10.03
N PHE A 157 6.80 12.53 -9.44
CA PHE A 157 7.06 13.96 -9.51
C PHE A 157 7.41 14.32 -10.95
N GLU A 158 6.71 15.30 -11.51
CA GLU A 158 6.96 15.79 -12.85
C GLU A 158 7.03 17.31 -12.90
N TYR A 159 8.01 17.82 -13.64
CA TYR A 159 7.95 19.17 -14.19
C TYR A 159 7.88 19.10 -15.71
N ASN A 160 7.17 20.06 -16.30
CA ASN A 160 6.95 20.18 -17.73
C ASN A 160 6.71 21.66 -18.09
N ARG A 161 6.29 21.94 -19.33
CA ARG A 161 6.01 23.32 -19.79
C ARG A 161 4.85 24.00 -19.05
N VAL A 162 3.93 23.24 -18.47
CA VAL A 162 2.79 23.75 -17.68
C VAL A 162 3.20 23.92 -16.22
N ASN A 163 3.70 22.84 -15.61
CA ASN A 163 4.22 22.83 -14.25
C ASN A 163 5.74 22.96 -14.31
N THR A 164 6.25 24.19 -14.46
CA THR A 164 7.70 24.40 -14.55
C THR A 164 8.37 24.11 -13.20
N LEU A 165 9.65 23.71 -13.26
CA LEU A 165 10.43 23.49 -12.06
C LEU A 165 10.51 24.78 -11.21
N ASP A 166 10.74 25.93 -11.83
CA ASP A 166 10.77 27.22 -11.15
C ASP A 166 9.45 27.55 -10.45
N SER A 167 8.30 27.21 -11.06
CA SER A 167 6.99 27.43 -10.45
C SER A 167 6.76 26.55 -9.23
N LEU A 168 7.17 25.26 -9.32
CA LEU A 168 7.11 24.34 -8.18
C LEU A 168 8.04 24.79 -7.05
N GLU A 169 9.27 25.17 -7.37
CA GLU A 169 10.26 25.66 -6.38
C GLU A 169 9.81 26.95 -5.71
N SER A 170 9.24 27.89 -6.47
CA SER A 170 8.72 29.15 -5.93
C SER A 170 7.55 28.89 -4.97
N ALA A 171 6.67 27.95 -5.31
CA ALA A 171 5.49 27.66 -4.50
C ALA A 171 5.83 26.83 -3.25
N LEU A 172 6.93 26.07 -3.27
CA LEU A 172 7.45 25.28 -2.14
C LEU A 172 8.52 26.01 -1.32
N GLY A 173 8.63 27.34 -1.43
CA GLY A 173 9.78 28.13 -0.96
C GLY A 173 10.26 27.90 0.48
N GLU A 174 9.39 27.46 1.39
CA GLU A 174 9.80 27.07 2.76
C GLU A 174 10.67 25.80 2.78
N TRP A 175 10.42 24.85 1.87
CA TRP A 175 11.18 23.61 1.69
C TRP A 175 12.32 23.78 0.68
N LYS A 176 13.16 24.79 0.92
CA LYS A 176 14.24 25.18 0.00
C LYS A 176 15.31 24.11 -0.25
N TYR A 177 15.42 23.11 0.62
CA TYR A 177 16.40 22.03 0.45
C TYR A 177 15.75 20.84 -0.24
N ARG A 178 16.39 20.32 -1.29
CA ARG A 178 15.82 19.24 -2.08
C ARG A 178 16.87 18.28 -2.64
N ALA A 179 16.39 17.09 -2.98
CA ALA A 179 17.06 16.13 -3.83
C ALA A 179 16.08 15.61 -4.89
N LEU A 180 16.47 15.66 -6.16
CA LEU A 180 15.69 15.11 -7.26
C LEU A 180 16.42 13.91 -7.85
N PHE A 181 15.71 12.82 -8.05
CA PHE A 181 16.20 11.64 -8.76
C PHE A 181 15.33 11.37 -9.97
N LEU A 182 15.72 11.99 -11.09
CA LEU A 182 14.97 11.99 -12.32
C LEU A 182 15.37 10.82 -13.23
N ASP A 183 14.46 10.43 -14.12
CA ASP A 183 14.73 9.44 -15.14
C ASP A 183 15.77 9.92 -16.18
N SER A 184 16.19 9.01 -17.05
CA SER A 184 17.23 9.29 -18.06
C SER A 184 16.77 10.23 -19.18
N THR A 185 15.49 10.55 -19.26
CA THR A 185 14.90 11.41 -20.30
C THR A 185 14.77 12.87 -19.86
N ALA A 186 15.10 13.17 -18.60
CA ALA A 186 14.99 14.51 -18.05
C ALA A 186 15.92 15.53 -18.73
N ASP A 187 15.36 16.70 -19.04
CA ASP A 187 16.05 17.88 -19.55
C ASP A 187 15.64 19.15 -18.76
N ARG A 188 16.00 20.34 -19.25
CA ARG A 188 15.68 21.60 -18.57
C ARG A 188 14.18 21.94 -18.54
N ARG A 189 13.37 21.31 -19.40
CA ARG A 189 11.94 21.61 -19.61
C ARG A 189 11.02 20.48 -19.17
N HIS A 190 11.51 19.25 -19.12
CA HIS A 190 10.75 18.08 -18.71
C HIS A 190 11.59 17.19 -17.83
N GLY A 191 11.01 16.66 -16.77
CA GLY A 191 11.66 15.63 -15.97
C GLY A 191 10.63 14.93 -15.11
N ARG A 192 10.77 13.61 -15.00
CA ARG A 192 9.94 12.75 -14.17
C ARG A 192 10.83 11.97 -13.21
N GLY A 193 10.36 11.72 -12.00
CA GLY A 193 11.02 10.80 -11.09
C GLY A 193 10.58 10.95 -9.64
N LEU A 194 11.56 10.90 -8.76
CA LEU A 194 11.37 11.06 -7.32
C LEU A 194 11.89 12.42 -6.88
N ALA A 195 11.20 13.00 -5.91
CA ALA A 195 11.64 14.22 -5.26
C ALA A 195 11.62 14.05 -3.74
N LEU A 196 12.61 14.62 -3.06
CA LEU A 196 12.62 14.83 -1.63
C LEU A 196 12.81 16.32 -1.39
N PHE A 197 11.94 16.91 -0.59
CA PHE A 197 12.01 18.30 -0.15
C PHE A 197 12.05 18.37 1.36
N SER A 198 12.72 19.37 1.91
CA SER A 198 12.83 19.54 3.35
C SER A 198 13.07 20.99 3.75
N LYS A 199 12.61 21.33 4.96
CA LYS A 199 13.00 22.54 5.70
C LYS A 199 14.46 22.48 6.17
N TYR A 200 15.02 21.27 6.27
CA TYR A 200 16.37 20.99 6.74
C TYR A 200 17.33 20.66 5.59
N ARG A 201 18.63 20.86 5.79
CA ARG A 201 19.64 20.63 4.74
C ARG A 201 19.63 19.18 4.26
N VAL A 202 19.47 19.00 2.96
CA VAL A 202 19.48 17.70 2.27
C VAL A 202 20.84 17.45 1.62
N ILE A 203 21.39 16.25 1.82
CA ILE A 203 22.60 15.76 1.16
C ILE A 203 22.22 14.50 0.37
N PRO A 204 22.10 14.57 -0.97
CA PRO A 204 21.86 13.39 -1.81
C PRO A 204 22.95 12.34 -1.59
N ARG A 205 22.56 11.07 -1.41
CA ARG A 205 23.50 9.96 -1.16
C ARG A 205 23.52 8.93 -2.26
N GLY A 206 22.38 8.65 -2.87
CA GLY A 206 22.31 7.71 -3.98
C GLY A 206 20.91 7.45 -4.48
N GLY A 207 20.84 6.56 -5.46
CA GLY A 207 19.59 6.06 -6.00
C GLY A 207 19.83 4.90 -6.97
N ILE A 208 18.77 4.13 -7.19
CA ILE A 208 18.72 2.99 -8.10
C ILE A 208 17.70 3.32 -9.19
N ARG A 209 18.17 3.34 -10.45
CA ARG A 209 17.29 3.31 -11.62
C ARG A 209 17.06 1.86 -12.00
N TYR A 210 15.81 1.45 -12.09
CA TYR A 210 15.48 0.08 -12.47
C TYR A 210 15.49 -0.05 -14.00
N PRO A 211 16.29 -0.97 -14.58
CA PRO A 211 16.37 -1.13 -16.03
C PRO A 211 14.99 -1.39 -16.65
N GLY A 212 14.67 -0.65 -17.72
CA GLY A 212 13.40 -0.80 -18.44
C GLY A 212 12.17 -0.32 -17.66
N SER A 213 12.34 0.48 -16.61
CA SER A 213 11.25 1.02 -15.81
C SER A 213 11.44 2.51 -15.54
N THR A 214 10.34 3.25 -15.43
CA THR A 214 10.31 4.65 -14.94
C THR A 214 10.30 4.71 -13.41
N ASN A 215 10.13 3.56 -12.75
CA ASN A 215 10.23 3.40 -11.32
C ASN A 215 11.70 3.50 -10.85
N SER A 216 11.90 3.98 -9.63
CA SER A 216 13.23 4.14 -9.05
C SER A 216 13.18 4.17 -7.53
N SER A 217 14.35 4.20 -6.91
CA SER A 217 14.49 4.45 -5.49
C SER A 217 15.64 5.44 -5.27
N MET A 218 15.52 6.34 -4.32
CA MET A 218 16.55 7.31 -3.97
C MET A 218 16.67 7.46 -2.46
N TRP A 219 17.83 7.90 -1.99
CA TRP A 219 17.99 8.29 -0.60
C TRP A 219 18.90 9.50 -0.44
N ALA A 220 18.62 10.24 0.62
CA ALA A 220 19.39 11.39 1.04
C ALA A 220 19.50 11.41 2.57
N ASP A 221 20.58 12.02 3.04
CA ASP A 221 20.74 12.34 4.44
C ASP A 221 20.16 13.75 4.68
N VAL A 222 19.28 13.89 5.66
CA VAL A 222 18.66 15.16 6.06
C VAL A 222 19.20 15.55 7.44
N ILE A 223 19.80 16.75 7.54
CA ILE A 223 20.43 17.23 8.77
C ILE A 223 19.37 17.92 9.64
N VAL A 224 18.74 17.14 10.51
CA VAL A 224 17.70 17.62 11.43
C VAL A 224 18.36 18.03 12.74
N HIS A 225 18.47 19.34 12.97
CA HIS A 225 19.20 19.93 14.10
C HIS A 225 20.65 19.43 14.23
N ARG A 226 20.94 18.55 15.21
CA ARG A 226 22.28 17.98 15.46
C ARG A 226 22.40 16.52 15.01
N ASP A 227 21.31 15.92 14.53
CA ASP A 227 21.26 14.54 14.07
C ASP A 227 21.18 14.49 12.53
N THR A 228 21.49 13.32 11.98
CA THR A 228 21.32 13.02 10.56
C THR A 228 20.31 11.90 10.41
N VAL A 229 19.26 12.15 9.63
CA VAL A 229 18.20 11.19 9.32
C VAL A 229 18.36 10.76 7.87
N ARG A 230 18.52 9.46 7.61
CA ARG A 230 18.54 8.95 6.25
C ARG A 230 17.13 8.65 5.78
N VAL A 231 16.72 9.26 4.67
CA VAL A 231 15.38 9.13 4.12
C VAL A 231 15.45 8.44 2.76
N TYR A 232 14.76 7.31 2.61
CA TYR A 232 14.56 6.59 1.36
C TYR A 232 13.19 6.95 0.79
N ASN A 233 13.16 7.40 -0.46
CA ASN A 233 11.95 7.57 -1.27
C ASN A 233 11.94 6.48 -2.34
N ASN A 234 10.91 5.64 -2.36
CA ASN A 234 10.82 4.49 -3.25
C ASN A 234 9.54 4.55 -4.08
N HIS A 235 9.65 4.27 -5.36
CA HIS A 235 8.49 3.99 -6.19
C HIS A 235 8.75 2.68 -6.94
N MET A 236 8.09 1.61 -6.51
CA MET A 236 8.31 0.25 -6.99
C MET A 236 7.43 -0.07 -8.21
N GLN A 237 7.77 -1.11 -8.96
CA GLN A 237 7.07 -1.54 -10.16
C GLN A 237 5.56 -1.67 -9.94
N SER A 238 4.77 -0.89 -10.68
CA SER A 238 3.31 -0.99 -10.61
C SER A 238 2.79 -2.33 -11.14
N THR A 239 1.57 -2.70 -10.75
CA THR A 239 0.89 -3.87 -11.32
C THR A 239 0.54 -3.68 -12.81
N GLN A 240 0.65 -2.44 -13.32
CA GLN A 240 0.37 -2.02 -14.69
C GLN A 240 -1.02 -2.41 -15.21
N ILE A 241 -1.98 -2.72 -14.34
CA ILE A 241 -3.34 -3.11 -14.77
C ILE A 241 -4.04 -1.88 -15.37
N SER A 242 -4.38 -1.95 -16.67
CA SER A 242 -5.01 -0.84 -17.37
C SER A 242 -6.47 -0.66 -16.93
N GLU A 243 -7.07 0.50 -17.22
CA GLU A 243 -8.51 0.69 -17.00
C GLU A 243 -9.34 -0.35 -17.77
N ASP A 244 -8.93 -0.73 -18.97
CA ASP A 244 -9.57 -1.80 -19.73
C ASP A 244 -9.48 -3.16 -19.01
N ASP A 245 -8.32 -3.48 -18.41
CA ASP A 245 -8.14 -4.69 -17.62
C ASP A 245 -9.07 -4.67 -16.38
N LYS A 246 -9.21 -3.51 -15.71
CA LYS A 246 -10.12 -3.34 -14.56
C LYS A 246 -11.58 -3.49 -14.96
N GLN A 247 -12.01 -2.86 -16.06
CA GLN A 247 -13.38 -2.98 -16.58
C GLN A 247 -13.70 -4.43 -16.96
N PHE A 248 -12.75 -5.10 -17.61
CA PHE A 248 -12.91 -6.52 -17.93
C PHE A 248 -13.08 -7.39 -16.69
N LEU A 249 -12.28 -7.18 -15.64
CA LEU A 249 -12.43 -7.93 -14.38
C LEU A 249 -13.80 -7.69 -13.73
N GLY A 250 -14.32 -6.46 -13.79
CA GLY A 250 -15.67 -6.13 -13.28
C GLY A 250 -16.82 -6.72 -14.11
N ALA A 251 -16.64 -6.86 -15.43
CA ALA A 251 -17.65 -7.37 -16.35
C ALA A 251 -17.41 -8.83 -16.78
N MET A 252 -16.45 -9.53 -16.17
CA MET A 252 -15.95 -10.82 -16.65
C MET A 252 -17.04 -11.90 -16.74
N ALA A 253 -18.07 -11.82 -15.89
CA ALA A 253 -19.21 -12.74 -15.91
C ALA A 253 -20.07 -12.64 -17.19
N ALA A 254 -20.00 -11.54 -17.93
CA ALA A 254 -20.77 -11.29 -19.15
C ALA A 254 -19.98 -11.55 -20.45
N VAL A 255 -18.74 -12.02 -20.37
CA VAL A 255 -17.86 -12.24 -21.53
C VAL A 255 -17.88 -13.71 -21.96
N PRO A 256 -17.95 -14.03 -23.28
CA PRO A 256 -17.85 -15.40 -23.79
C PRO A 256 -16.59 -16.13 -23.31
N ASP A 257 -16.71 -17.43 -23.02
CA ASP A 257 -15.69 -18.20 -22.28
C ASP A 257 -14.31 -18.21 -22.93
N SER A 258 -14.20 -18.32 -24.26
CA SER A 258 -12.90 -18.37 -24.96
C SER A 258 -12.15 -17.02 -24.90
N ALA A 259 -12.83 -15.92 -25.22
CA ALA A 259 -12.27 -14.57 -25.14
C ALA A 259 -11.96 -14.17 -23.68
N ARG A 260 -12.77 -14.65 -22.74
CA ARG A 260 -12.56 -14.48 -21.29
C ARG A 260 -11.27 -15.15 -20.84
N ASP A 261 -11.03 -16.40 -21.24
CA ASP A 261 -9.86 -17.18 -20.82
C ASP A 261 -8.55 -16.57 -21.33
N ASP A 262 -8.47 -16.20 -22.62
CA ASP A 262 -7.26 -15.59 -23.19
C ASP A 262 -6.90 -14.26 -22.53
N ARG A 263 -7.90 -13.40 -22.29
CA ARG A 263 -7.70 -12.11 -21.63
C ARG A 263 -7.32 -12.27 -20.16
N ALA A 264 -7.97 -13.19 -19.44
CA ALA A 264 -7.62 -13.52 -18.05
C ALA A 264 -6.18 -14.05 -17.95
N LYS A 265 -5.76 -14.97 -18.83
CA LYS A 265 -4.37 -15.45 -18.91
C LYS A 265 -3.39 -14.33 -19.23
N GLY A 266 -3.76 -13.36 -20.07
CA GLY A 266 -2.98 -12.16 -20.34
C GLY A 266 -2.72 -11.34 -19.07
N ILE A 267 -3.78 -11.05 -18.31
CA ILE A 267 -3.71 -10.31 -17.04
C ILE A 267 -2.87 -11.06 -16.02
N VAL A 268 -3.08 -12.38 -15.85
CA VAL A 268 -2.30 -13.20 -14.92
C VAL A 268 -0.82 -13.20 -15.28
N ARG A 269 -0.45 -13.37 -16.56
CA ARG A 269 0.95 -13.30 -17.01
C ARG A 269 1.59 -11.95 -16.71
N LYS A 270 0.85 -10.87 -16.92
CA LYS A 270 1.28 -9.49 -16.64
C LYS A 270 1.51 -9.27 -15.14
N LEU A 271 0.59 -9.72 -14.30
CA LEU A 271 0.73 -9.67 -12.84
C LEU A 271 1.94 -10.47 -12.35
N VAL A 272 2.09 -11.72 -12.82
CA VAL A 272 3.24 -12.58 -12.47
C VAL A 272 4.55 -11.90 -12.85
N ARG A 273 4.66 -11.33 -14.06
CA ARG A 273 5.85 -10.57 -14.47
C ARG A 273 6.12 -9.42 -13.51
N ASN A 274 5.10 -8.64 -13.18
CA ASN A 274 5.25 -7.44 -12.36
C ASN A 274 5.62 -7.78 -10.90
N PHE A 275 5.06 -8.86 -10.33
CA PHE A 275 5.48 -9.37 -9.02
C PHE A 275 6.97 -9.76 -9.00
N ARG A 276 7.47 -10.41 -10.07
CA ARG A 276 8.87 -10.82 -10.19
C ARG A 276 9.82 -9.64 -10.31
N VAL A 277 9.47 -8.65 -11.14
CA VAL A 277 10.25 -7.42 -11.30
C VAL A 277 10.31 -6.68 -9.96
N ARG A 278 9.17 -6.51 -9.31
CA ARG A 278 9.08 -5.83 -8.01
C ARG A 278 9.90 -6.51 -6.92
N ALA A 279 9.92 -7.84 -6.87
CA ALA A 279 10.75 -8.59 -5.93
C ALA A 279 12.25 -8.31 -6.13
N THR A 280 12.74 -8.27 -7.38
CA THR A 280 14.13 -7.90 -7.69
C THR A 280 14.44 -6.46 -7.27
N GLN A 281 13.53 -5.53 -7.55
CA GLN A 281 13.69 -4.14 -7.11
C GLN A 281 13.78 -4.04 -5.58
N ALA A 282 12.88 -4.74 -4.87
CA ALA A 282 12.82 -4.73 -3.42
C ALA A 282 14.11 -5.26 -2.79
N ASP A 283 14.66 -6.36 -3.32
CA ASP A 283 15.94 -6.88 -2.88
C ASP A 283 17.09 -5.89 -3.07
N SER A 284 17.12 -5.21 -4.22
CA SER A 284 18.21 -4.30 -4.57
C SER A 284 18.31 -3.11 -3.62
N VAL A 285 17.18 -2.49 -3.26
CA VAL A 285 17.17 -1.34 -2.34
C VAL A 285 17.22 -1.79 -0.87
N ALA A 286 16.67 -2.96 -0.52
CA ALA A 286 16.72 -3.47 0.85
C ALA A 286 18.15 -3.74 1.34
N GLY A 287 19.09 -4.04 0.44
CA GLY A 287 20.51 -4.12 0.78
C GLY A 287 21.10 -2.80 1.29
N PHE A 288 20.61 -1.66 0.79
CA PHE A 288 21.01 -0.33 1.24
C PHE A 288 20.22 0.15 2.46
N ILE A 289 18.95 -0.24 2.57
CA ILE A 289 18.10 0.14 3.72
C ILE A 289 18.63 -0.49 5.00
N HIS A 290 19.03 -1.77 4.94
CA HIS A 290 19.43 -2.57 6.10
C HIS A 290 20.95 -2.70 6.23
N ASP A 291 21.70 -1.66 5.82
CA ASP A 291 23.17 -1.62 5.86
C ASP A 291 23.76 -1.31 7.26
N GLY A 292 22.89 -1.11 8.25
CA GLY A 292 23.27 -0.73 9.62
C GLY A 292 23.30 0.78 9.88
N THR A 293 22.93 1.61 8.91
CA THR A 293 22.77 3.05 9.11
C THR A 293 21.68 3.33 10.16
N PRO A 294 21.94 4.15 11.20
CA PRO A 294 20.92 4.52 12.19
C PRO A 294 19.98 5.62 11.66
N ARG A 295 18.87 5.85 12.37
CA ARG A 295 17.89 6.92 12.08
C ARG A 295 17.42 6.89 10.62
N VAL A 296 16.86 5.77 10.22
CA VAL A 296 16.39 5.53 8.86
C VAL A 296 14.88 5.71 8.79
N ILE A 297 14.43 6.42 7.75
CA ILE A 297 13.03 6.51 7.33
C ILE A 297 12.94 5.96 5.92
N VAL A 298 12.01 5.04 5.67
CA VAL A 298 11.77 4.44 4.35
C VAL A 298 10.32 4.67 3.98
N CYS A 299 10.08 5.42 2.91
CA CYS A 299 8.73 5.70 2.47
C CYS A 299 8.57 5.61 0.95
N GLY A 300 7.31 5.69 0.53
CA GLY A 300 6.91 5.79 -0.88
C GLY A 300 5.87 4.76 -1.30
N ASP A 301 5.61 4.73 -2.60
CA ASP A 301 4.68 3.82 -3.25
C ASP A 301 5.39 2.48 -3.53
N PHE A 302 5.05 1.46 -2.74
CA PHE A 302 5.64 0.13 -2.90
C PHE A 302 4.84 -0.73 -3.86
N ASN A 303 3.69 -0.23 -4.34
CA ASN A 303 2.82 -0.88 -5.30
C ASN A 303 2.32 -2.27 -4.88
N ASP A 304 2.45 -2.62 -3.59
CA ASP A 304 2.20 -3.95 -3.06
C ASP A 304 1.54 -3.92 -1.67
N THR A 305 0.82 -4.99 -1.32
CA THR A 305 0.03 -5.02 -0.08
C THR A 305 0.87 -5.38 1.16
N PRO A 306 0.36 -5.18 2.39
CA PRO A 306 1.09 -5.52 3.61
C PRO A 306 1.40 -7.02 3.81
N MET A 307 0.82 -7.88 2.96
CA MET A 307 1.03 -9.33 2.93
C MET A 307 1.91 -9.79 1.77
N SER A 308 2.71 -8.88 1.21
CA SER A 308 3.59 -9.15 0.08
C SER A 308 5.04 -9.39 0.47
N TYR A 309 5.77 -10.03 -0.45
CA TYR A 309 7.23 -10.17 -0.37
C TYR A 309 7.92 -8.80 -0.37
N THR A 310 7.46 -7.88 -1.23
CA THR A 310 7.96 -6.50 -1.34
C THR A 310 7.88 -5.77 0.00
N TYR A 311 6.69 -5.78 0.63
CA TYR A 311 6.48 -5.18 1.95
C TYR A 311 7.46 -5.75 2.98
N ARG A 312 7.55 -7.08 3.09
CA ARG A 312 8.46 -7.73 4.04
C ARG A 312 9.90 -7.32 3.80
N ARG A 313 10.34 -7.33 2.54
CA ARG A 313 11.74 -7.11 2.18
C ARG A 313 12.18 -5.68 2.46
N LEU A 314 11.34 -4.69 2.14
CA LEU A 314 11.60 -3.28 2.41
C LEU A 314 11.46 -2.94 3.89
N ARG A 315 10.48 -3.53 4.58
CA ARG A 315 10.26 -3.34 6.03
C ARG A 315 11.43 -3.89 6.84
N GLY A 316 11.88 -5.12 6.57
CA GLY A 316 12.91 -5.78 7.37
C GLY A 316 12.54 -5.75 8.86
N ASP A 317 13.38 -5.13 9.68
CA ASP A 317 13.14 -4.94 11.12
C ASP A 317 12.54 -3.56 11.48
N LEU A 318 12.35 -2.68 10.49
CA LEU A 318 11.78 -1.35 10.69
C LEU A 318 10.33 -1.42 11.17
N THR A 319 9.90 -0.36 11.83
CA THR A 319 8.53 -0.20 12.31
C THR A 319 7.63 0.40 11.23
N ASP A 320 6.48 -0.22 10.93
CA ASP A 320 5.43 0.34 10.08
C ASP A 320 4.56 1.32 10.88
N ALA A 321 4.59 2.60 10.52
CA ALA A 321 3.91 3.67 11.24
C ALA A 321 2.38 3.45 11.31
N PHE A 322 1.75 2.96 10.24
CA PHE A 322 0.32 2.63 10.25
C PHE A 322 0.05 1.53 11.27
N ALA A 323 0.89 0.49 11.28
CA ALA A 323 0.79 -0.59 12.23
C ALA A 323 1.10 -0.15 13.67
N ARG A 324 1.45 1.12 13.96
CA ARG A 324 1.58 1.66 15.32
C ARG A 324 0.46 2.62 15.69
N LYS A 325 0.17 3.58 14.81
CA LYS A 325 -0.72 4.72 15.09
C LYS A 325 -1.81 4.95 14.04
N GLY A 326 -1.88 4.10 13.01
CA GLY A 326 -2.98 4.11 12.04
C GLY A 326 -4.34 3.90 12.70
N ARG A 327 -5.40 4.24 11.97
CA ARG A 327 -6.78 4.23 12.47
C ARG A 327 -7.73 3.70 11.42
N GLY A 328 -8.72 2.93 11.87
CA GLY A 328 -9.69 2.29 11.01
C GLY A 328 -9.04 1.39 9.97
N MET A 329 -9.76 1.21 8.86
CA MET A 329 -9.22 0.66 7.63
C MET A 329 -8.91 1.84 6.71
N ILE A 330 -7.71 1.85 6.12
CA ILE A 330 -7.34 2.85 5.13
C ILE A 330 -6.95 2.17 3.81
N TYR A 331 -7.07 2.92 2.74
CA TYR A 331 -6.46 2.64 1.46
C TYR A 331 -5.64 3.85 1.04
N THR A 332 -4.54 3.59 0.35
CA THR A 332 -3.70 4.66 -0.22
C THR A 332 -3.79 4.70 -1.73
N TYR A 333 -4.43 3.70 -2.35
CA TYR A 333 -4.68 3.64 -3.78
C TYR A 333 -6.17 3.49 -4.08
N ARG A 334 -6.68 4.36 -4.95
CA ARG A 334 -8.11 4.42 -5.30
C ARG A 334 -8.55 3.36 -6.30
N GLY A 335 -7.62 2.76 -7.04
CA GLY A 335 -7.95 1.65 -7.93
C GLY A 335 -8.45 0.42 -7.16
N PHE A 336 -9.11 -0.50 -7.86
CA PHE A 336 -9.67 -1.72 -7.28
C PHE A 336 -10.60 -1.48 -6.08
N LEU A 337 -11.52 -0.51 -6.19
CA LEU A 337 -12.51 -0.15 -5.16
C LEU A 337 -11.95 0.51 -3.89
N GLY A 338 -10.70 1.00 -3.90
CA GLY A 338 -10.14 1.69 -2.74
C GLY A 338 -9.95 0.76 -1.54
N VAL A 339 -9.39 -0.43 -1.77
CA VAL A 339 -9.18 -1.45 -0.72
C VAL A 339 -7.71 -1.66 -0.36
N PHE A 340 -6.78 -1.14 -1.16
CA PHE A 340 -5.37 -1.42 -1.01
C PHE A 340 -4.61 -0.24 -0.41
N ARG A 341 -3.82 -0.56 0.63
CA ARG A 341 -2.73 0.26 1.13
C ARG A 341 -1.45 -0.23 0.47
N ILE A 342 -0.84 0.63 -0.35
CA ILE A 342 0.39 0.34 -1.09
C ILE A 342 1.47 1.41 -0.90
N ASP A 343 1.13 2.49 -0.21
CA ASP A 343 2.04 3.57 0.19
C ASP A 343 2.35 3.40 1.68
N TYR A 344 3.63 3.54 2.01
CA TYR A 344 4.14 3.21 3.33
C TYR A 344 5.09 4.26 3.85
N LEU A 345 5.18 4.31 5.18
CA LEU A 345 6.28 4.96 5.88
C LEU A 345 6.73 4.07 7.02
N PHE A 346 7.97 3.61 6.91
CA PHE A 346 8.67 2.82 7.91
C PHE A 346 9.79 3.65 8.54
N HIS A 347 10.14 3.33 9.78
CA HIS A 347 11.25 3.97 10.46
C HIS A 347 12.03 3.00 11.34
N SER A 348 13.30 3.30 11.59
CA SER A 348 14.12 2.56 12.55
C SER A 348 13.63 2.78 13.98
N ASP A 349 14.10 1.94 14.91
CA ASP A 349 13.71 2.01 16.33
C ASP A 349 14.25 3.26 17.05
N ASP A 350 15.08 4.06 16.38
CA ASP A 350 15.49 5.40 16.81
C ASP A 350 14.29 6.38 16.87
N PHE A 351 13.16 6.04 16.23
CA PHE A 351 11.96 6.87 16.24
C PHE A 351 10.78 6.20 16.94
N GLU A 352 9.93 7.03 17.53
CA GLU A 352 8.59 6.67 17.95
C GLU A 352 7.56 7.26 16.98
N THR A 353 6.59 6.45 16.55
CA THR A 353 5.40 6.96 15.84
C THR A 353 4.48 7.67 16.83
N VAL A 354 4.31 8.98 16.68
CA VAL A 354 3.42 9.81 17.52
C VAL A 354 2.02 9.85 16.92
N ASP A 355 1.93 10.13 15.63
CA ASP A 355 0.67 10.14 14.89
C ASP A 355 0.84 9.62 13.46
N TYR A 356 -0.28 9.19 12.89
CA TYR A 356 -0.40 8.73 11.51
C TYR A 356 -1.71 9.27 10.94
N ASP A 357 -1.65 9.82 9.74
CA ASP A 357 -2.82 10.20 8.96
C ASP A 357 -2.65 9.86 7.48
N SER A 358 -3.78 9.70 6.79
CA SER A 358 -3.85 9.52 5.35
C SER A 358 -5.13 10.15 4.81
N GLU A 359 -5.04 11.46 4.58
CA GLU A 359 -6.12 12.25 3.99
C GLU A 359 -6.54 11.71 2.62
N GLN A 360 -7.77 12.00 2.21
CA GLN A 360 -8.39 11.40 1.02
C GLN A 360 -8.66 12.44 -0.08
N PRO A 361 -7.67 13.20 -0.57
CA PRO A 361 -7.88 14.16 -1.65
C PRO A 361 -8.10 13.47 -3.01
N LEU A 362 -8.83 14.12 -3.91
CA LEU A 362 -9.11 13.59 -5.27
C LEU A 362 -8.06 14.03 -6.33
N TRP A 363 -6.95 14.62 -5.88
CA TRP A 363 -5.96 15.26 -6.74
C TRP A 363 -4.95 14.30 -7.36
N SER A 364 -4.89 13.08 -6.84
CA SER A 364 -4.16 11.93 -7.36
C SER A 364 -5.01 10.68 -7.13
N ASP A 365 -4.76 9.63 -7.89
CA ASP A 365 -5.27 8.29 -7.60
C ASP A 365 -4.65 7.65 -6.34
N HIS A 366 -3.65 8.29 -5.73
CA HIS A 366 -3.11 7.95 -4.42
C HIS A 366 -3.55 8.94 -3.32
N ASN A 367 -3.47 8.46 -2.08
CA ASN A 367 -3.63 9.28 -0.88
C ASN A 367 -2.26 9.50 -0.21
N PRO A 368 -2.00 10.71 0.31
CA PRO A 368 -0.79 10.99 1.06
C PRO A 368 -0.71 10.15 2.34
N VAL A 369 0.52 9.84 2.75
CA VAL A 369 0.84 9.24 4.06
C VAL A 369 1.57 10.29 4.88
N ILE A 370 0.98 10.72 5.99
CA ILE A 370 1.51 11.73 6.90
C ILE A 370 1.84 11.05 8.22
N VAL A 371 3.07 11.20 8.70
CA VAL A 371 3.50 10.60 9.96
C VAL A 371 4.26 11.61 10.79
N ASP A 372 3.86 11.75 12.05
CA ASP A 372 4.62 12.49 13.06
C ASP A 372 5.51 11.51 13.82
N LEU A 373 6.83 11.72 13.73
CA LEU A 373 7.84 10.91 14.37
C LEU A 373 8.52 11.69 15.50
N LYS A 374 8.89 11.02 16.59
CA LYS A 374 9.72 11.60 17.64
C LYS A 374 11.01 10.83 17.75
N LEU A 375 12.14 11.53 17.65
CA LEU A 375 13.45 10.89 17.85
C LEU A 375 13.56 10.47 19.33
N ARG A 376 13.85 9.19 19.55
CA ARG A 376 14.13 8.65 20.88
C ARG A 376 15.51 9.14 21.33
N ARG A 377 15.59 9.58 22.57
CA ARG A 377 16.83 10.05 23.19
C ARG A 377 17.74 8.90 23.56
#